data_AF-N9LYS6-F1
#
_entry.id   AF-N9LYS6-F1
#
_cell.length_a   1.000
_cell.length_b   1.000
_cell.length_c   1.000
_cell.angle_alpha   90.00
_cell.angle_beta   90.00
_cell.angle_gamma   90.00
#
_symmetry.space_group_name_H-M   'P 1'
#
loop_
_entity.id
_entity.type
_entity.pdbx_description
1 polymer ?
#
loop_
_entity_poly.entity_id
_entity_poly.type
_entity_poly.pdbx_seq_one_letter_code
_entity_poly.pdbx_strand_id
1 'polypeptide(L)' 'MPVLAFLPQYVVKDKVKRCSTPKVTEDDVKNIRELHKSGLSLRQLGHKYEISHEMARRICNGHCYKEVI' A
#
# COMPACT_ATOMS: atom_id res chain seq x y z
N MET A 1 -56.35 11.01 1.76
CA MET A 1 -55.48 10.00 1.11
C MET A 1 -54.10 10.08 1.75
N PRO A 2 -53.53 9.02 2.33
CA PRO A 2 -52.20 9.10 2.93
C PRO A 2 -51.14 9.12 1.82
N VAL A 3 -50.25 10.11 1.86
CA VAL A 3 -49.11 10.23 0.96
C VAL A 3 -48.04 9.26 1.46
N LEU A 4 -47.80 8.18 0.72
CA LEU A 4 -46.74 7.22 1.01
C LEU A 4 -45.39 7.91 0.79
N ALA A 5 -44.68 8.23 1.87
CA ALA A 5 -43.34 8.78 1.80
C ALA A 5 -42.38 7.73 1.23
N PHE A 6 -41.98 7.90 -0.03
CA PHE A 6 -40.93 7.11 -0.65
C PHE A 6 -39.57 7.60 -0.14
N LEU A 7 -39.05 6.96 0.91
CA LEU A 7 -37.68 7.17 1.37
C LEU A 7 -36.76 6.29 0.49
N PRO A 8 -35.89 6.87 -0.36
CA PRO A 8 -34.95 6.06 -1.13
C PRO A 8 -33.99 5.37 -0.16
N GLN A 9 -34.01 4.04 -0.14
CA GLN A 9 -33.03 3.26 0.60
C GLN A 9 -31.67 3.41 -0.10
N TYR A 10 -30.83 4.31 0.43
CA TYR A 10 -29.45 4.40 -0.02
C TYR A 10 -28.66 3.21 0.52
N VAL A 11 -28.43 2.21 -0.33
CA VAL A 11 -27.56 1.08 -0.01
C VAL A 11 -26.12 1.56 -0.06
N VAL A 12 -25.52 1.83 1.11
CA VAL A 12 -24.09 2.08 1.22
C VAL A 12 -23.38 0.77 0.87
N LYS A 13 -22.79 0.69 -0.34
CA LYS A 13 -21.90 -0.42 -0.68
C LYS A 13 -20.79 -0.48 0.38
N ASP A 14 -20.65 -1.64 1.02
CA ASP A 14 -19.64 -1.89 2.04
C ASP A 14 -18.28 -1.32 1.64
N LYS A 15 -17.65 -0.62 2.58
CA LYS A 15 -16.32 -0.04 2.41
C LYS A 15 -15.34 -1.17 2.12
N VAL A 16 -14.69 -1.08 0.94
CA VAL A 16 -13.61 -1.94 0.42
C VAL A 16 -12.89 -2.72 1.54
N LYS A 17 -13.02 -4.06 1.53
CA LYS A 17 -12.30 -4.93 2.46
C LYS A 17 -10.80 -4.72 2.28
N ARG A 18 -10.14 -4.09 3.25
CA ARG A 18 -8.68 -3.92 3.27
C ARG A 18 -8.06 -5.21 3.81
N CYS A 19 -7.44 -6.00 2.95
CA CYS A 19 -6.60 -7.09 3.42
C CYS A 19 -5.38 -6.47 4.14
N SER A 20 -5.20 -6.82 5.42
CA SER A 20 -4.14 -6.27 6.28
C SER A 20 -2.79 -6.99 6.12
N THR A 21 -2.68 -7.90 5.15
CA THR A 21 -1.44 -8.65 4.91
C THR A 21 -0.40 -7.74 4.28
N PRO A 22 0.82 -7.65 4.85
CA PRO A 22 1.90 -6.89 4.25
C PRO A 22 2.24 -7.49 2.88
N LYS A 23 2.37 -6.64 1.87
CA LYS A 23 2.71 -7.06 0.50
C LYS A 23 4.19 -7.40 0.31
N VAL A 24 5.04 -7.06 1.28
CA VAL A 24 6.49 -7.02 1.15
C VAL A 24 7.08 -7.95 2.19
N THR A 25 7.94 -8.87 1.74
CA THR A 25 8.69 -9.77 2.63
C THR A 25 10.01 -9.13 3.07
N GLU A 26 10.67 -9.70 4.07
CA GLU A 26 11.95 -9.19 4.57
C GLU A 26 13.06 -9.26 3.52
N ASP A 27 13.07 -10.30 2.68
CA ASP A 27 14.01 -10.45 1.57
C ASP A 27 13.79 -9.37 0.49
N ASP A 28 12.54 -9.01 0.21
CA ASP A 28 12.22 -7.90 -0.70
C ASP A 28 12.78 -6.58 -0.19
N VAL A 29 12.73 -6.34 1.13
CA VAL A 29 13.27 -5.12 1.75
C VAL A 29 14.79 -5.02 1.53
N LYS A 30 15.53 -6.12 1.69
CA LYS A 30 16.98 -6.15 1.43
C LYS A 30 17.27 -5.83 -0.04
N ASN A 31 16.57 -6.50 -0.94
CA ASN A 31 16.70 -6.28 -2.38
C ASN A 31 16.39 -4.82 -2.77
N ILE A 32 15.32 -4.23 -2.23
CA ILE A 32 14.95 -2.83 -2.49
C ILE A 32 16.06 -1.87 -2.06
N ARG A 33 16.70 -2.10 -0.92
CA ARG A 33 17.82 -1.27 -0.44
C ARG A 33 19.06 -1.40 -1.31
N GLU A 34 19.40 -2.62 -1.75
CA GLU A 34 20.53 -2.85 -2.65
C GLU A 34 20.30 -2.20 -4.03
N LEU A 35 19.11 -2.37 -4.59
CA LEU A 35 18.73 -1.76 -5.86
C LEU A 35 18.68 -0.23 -5.78
N HIS A 36 18.27 0.33 -4.64
CA HIS A 36 18.36 1.77 -4.42
C HIS A 36 19.82 2.25 -4.36
N LYS A 37 20.70 1.50 -3.68
CA LYS A 37 22.15 1.78 -3.68
C LYS A 37 22.76 1.70 -5.07
N SER A 38 22.26 0.82 -5.94
CA SER A 38 22.69 0.74 -7.34
C SER A 38 22.13 1.86 -8.24
N GLY A 39 21.36 2.81 -7.67
CA GLY A 39 20.88 4.00 -8.38
C GLY A 39 19.51 3.84 -9.06
N LEU A 40 18.75 2.79 -8.76
CA LEU A 40 17.37 2.66 -9.27
C LEU A 40 16.45 3.67 -8.59
N SER A 41 15.55 4.26 -9.39
CA SER A 41 14.59 5.22 -8.88
C SER A 41 13.51 4.56 -8.02
N LEU A 42 13.03 5.27 -7.00
CA LEU A 42 11.94 4.82 -6.12
C LEU A 42 10.66 4.48 -6.90
N ARG A 43 10.43 5.15 -8.02
CA ARG A 43 9.29 4.89 -8.90
C ARG A 43 9.41 3.52 -9.59
N GLN A 44 10.59 3.17 -10.09
CA GLN A 44 10.84 1.85 -10.69
C GLN A 44 10.72 0.73 -9.65
N LEU A 45 11.21 0.96 -8.44
CA LEU A 45 11.05 0.02 -7.32
C LEU A 45 9.58 -0.19 -6.97
N GLY A 46 8.79 0.89 -6.91
CA GLY A 46 7.35 0.80 -6.67
C GLY A 46 6.62 -0.05 -7.72
N HIS A 47 6.96 0.12 -9.00
CA HIS A 47 6.38 -0.71 -10.07
C HIS A 47 6.80 -2.18 -9.98
N LYS A 48 8.08 -2.45 -9.67
CA LYS A 48 8.62 -3.83 -9.64
C LYS A 48 8.01 -4.68 -8.51
N TYR A 49 7.75 -4.06 -7.36
CA TYR A 49 7.25 -4.74 -6.17
C TYR A 49 5.77 -4.45 -5.88
N GLU A 50 5.07 -3.72 -6.77
CA GLU A 50 3.69 -3.26 -6.58
C GLU A 50 3.46 -2.46 -5.27
N ILE A 51 4.47 -1.67 -4.92
CA ILE A 51 4.53 -0.83 -3.72
C ILE A 51 4.29 0.64 -4.11
N SER A 52 3.66 1.42 -3.24
CA SER A 52 3.55 2.86 -3.45
C SER A 52 4.91 3.55 -3.36
N HIS A 53 5.09 4.64 -4.11
CA HIS A 53 6.30 5.45 -4.05
C HIS A 53 6.68 5.86 -2.61
N GLU A 54 5.69 6.26 -1.82
CA GLU A 54 5.87 6.61 -0.41
C GLU A 54 6.39 5.43 0.43
N MET A 55 5.91 4.22 0.17
CA MET A 55 6.35 3.04 0.90
C MET A 55 7.78 2.64 0.51
N ALA A 56 8.16 2.73 -0.77
CA ALA A 56 9.55 2.57 -1.20
C ALA A 56 10.49 3.56 -0.51
N ARG A 57 10.08 4.84 -0.39
CA ARG A 57 10.82 5.87 0.36
C ARG A 57 10.97 5.53 1.84
N ARG A 58 9.91 5.08 2.51
CA ARG A 58 9.95 4.69 3.93
C ARG A 58 10.86 3.49 4.19
N ILE A 59 10.91 2.54 3.26
CA ILE A 59 11.82 1.38 3.31
C ILE A 59 13.28 1.84 3.19
N CYS A 60 13.58 2.73 2.24
CA CYS A 60 14.94 3.24 2.04
C CYS A 60 15.42 4.09 3.23
N ASN A 61 14.52 4.89 3.83
CA ASN A 61 14.83 5.73 4.98
C ASN A 61 14.89 4.96 6.32
N GLY A 62 14.61 3.66 6.33
CA GLY A 62 14.64 2.84 7.56
C GLY A 62 13.48 3.11 8.54
N HIS A 63 12.41 3.77 8.11
CA HIS A 63 11.22 3.97 8.95
C HIS A 63 10.41 2.67 9.13
N CYS A 64 10.55 1.73 8.19
CA CYS A 64 9.87 0.45 8.16
C CYS A 64 10.90 -0.69 8.16
N TYR A 65 10.51 -1.86 8.70
CA TYR A 65 11.37 -3.05 8.80
C TYR A 65 12.74 -2.75 9.41
N LYS A 66 12.75 -2.20 10.63
CA LYS A 66 13.97 -1.84 11.37
C LYS A 66 14.82 -3.05 11.75
N GLU A 67 14.21 -4.22 11.84
CA GLU A 67 14.87 -5.47 12.24
C GLU A 67 15.64 -6.09 11.07
N VAL A 68 15.27 -5.71 9.84
CA VAL A 68 15.98 -6.06 8.62
C VAL A 68 17.01 -4.97 8.37
N ILE A 69 18.23 -5.13 8.91
CA ILE A 69 19.39 -4.26 8.66
C ILE A 69 20.38 -4.99 7.77
#